data_AF-A0A9D6IM34-F1
#
_entry.id   AF-A0A9D6IM34-F1
#
_cell.length_a   1.000
_cell.length_b   1.000
_cell.length_c   1.000
_cell.angle_alpha   90.00
_cell.angle_beta   90.00
_cell.angle_gamma   90.00
#
_symmetry.space_group_name_H-M   'P 1'
#
loop_
_entity.id
_entity.type
_entity.pdbx_description
1 polymer ?
#
loop_
_entity_poly.entity_id
_entity_poly.type
_entity_poly.pdbx_seq_one_letter_code
_entity_poly.pdbx_strand_id
1 'polypeptide(L)'
;MKRISVCPECKRQWDVTAYGVGQKLRCVCGHLMEVERVTPRAPEVAHCHTCGAPRVPGKAACQYCGAIPTNLKMNLVCPFCLCRTADESKYCQSCGKTLQAMPLDALTGKLQCPRCGRTRLKNRKVGEYTIDECAVCGGMWVGAEVFQRIVNQQAREREEKEYSHQVKTFSPLGEQPGGKIAYIKCPTCRRHMNRLNFARASGVIIDECRPHGIWLDRDELEKIAAYVATGGLRRSKEIELRELEQQQKRLATTGAALPISQPGSSAVTFDGGRLLNGAGTFLEVLAEILGGIGTHH
;
A
#
# COMPACT_ATOMS: atom_id res chain seq x y z
N MET A 1 9.97 6.16 22.66
CA MET A 1 10.44 5.06 21.81
C MET A 1 9.24 4.39 21.19
N LYS A 2 9.11 4.37 19.85
CA LYS A 2 7.97 3.74 19.17
C LYS A 2 8.08 2.22 19.33
N ARG A 3 7.02 1.58 19.78
CA ARG A 3 6.98 0.12 20.02
C ARG A 3 5.87 -0.51 19.22
N ILE A 4 6.22 -1.59 18.52
CA ILE A 4 5.29 -2.38 17.73
C ILE A 4 5.23 -3.77 18.31
N SER A 5 4.03 -4.31 18.50
CA SER A 5 3.84 -5.73 18.80
C SER A 5 3.03 -6.39 17.69
N VAL A 6 3.33 -7.66 17.42
CA VAL A 6 2.67 -8.44 16.38
C VAL A 6 1.75 -9.45 17.05
N CYS A 7 0.49 -9.49 16.64
CA CYS A 7 -0.43 -10.52 17.10
C CYS A 7 0.00 -11.88 16.52
N PRO A 8 0.23 -12.91 17.35
CA PRO A 8 0.69 -14.21 16.87
C PRO A 8 -0.36 -14.95 16.02
N GLU A 9 -1.64 -14.69 16.23
CA GLU A 9 -2.73 -15.32 15.47
C GLU A 9 -2.90 -14.67 14.09
N CYS A 10 -3.29 -13.40 14.04
CA CYS A 10 -3.66 -12.73 12.78
C CYS A 10 -2.51 -11.95 12.14
N LYS A 11 -1.30 -11.98 12.72
CA LYS A 11 -0.07 -11.32 12.25
C LYS A 11 -0.13 -9.79 12.14
N ARG A 12 -1.18 -9.16 12.66
CA ARG A 12 -1.34 -7.69 12.67
C ARG A 12 -0.29 -7.04 13.56
N GLN A 13 0.18 -5.90 13.12
CA GLN A 13 1.11 -5.06 13.86
C GLN A 13 0.33 -3.95 14.58
N TRP A 14 0.64 -3.71 15.85
CA TRP A 14 -0.02 -2.72 16.69
C TRP A 14 0.99 -1.75 17.27
N ASP A 15 0.71 -0.45 17.19
CA ASP A 15 1.49 0.55 17.90
C ASP A 15 1.14 0.47 19.39
N VAL A 16 2.01 -0.17 20.16
CA VAL A 16 1.85 -0.37 21.60
C VAL A 16 2.67 0.65 22.40
N THR A 17 3.05 1.77 21.79
CA THR A 17 3.88 2.79 22.43
C THR A 17 3.28 3.29 23.74
N ALA A 18 1.94 3.35 23.83
CA ALA A 18 1.21 3.76 25.02
C ALA A 18 1.14 2.69 26.14
N TYR A 19 1.56 1.45 25.89
CA TYR A 19 1.47 0.35 26.87
C TYR A 19 2.81 0.09 27.58
N GLY A 20 2.77 -0.24 28.87
CA GLY A 20 3.92 -0.76 29.61
C GLY A 20 4.30 -2.19 29.18
N VAL A 21 5.56 -2.56 29.37
CA VAL A 21 5.99 -3.97 29.21
C VAL A 21 5.20 -4.84 30.21
N GLY A 22 4.72 -6.00 29.76
CA GLY A 22 3.90 -6.91 30.55
C GLY A 22 2.41 -6.57 30.59
N GLN A 23 2.00 -5.41 30.06
CA GLN A 23 0.57 -5.10 29.93
C GLN A 23 -0.06 -5.93 28.84
N LYS A 24 -1.32 -6.33 29.05
CA LYS A 24 -2.09 -7.13 28.10
C LYS A 24 -2.90 -6.24 27.17
N LEU A 25 -2.90 -6.61 25.89
CA LEU A 25 -3.65 -5.99 24.81
C LEU A 25 -4.50 -7.06 24.13
N ARG A 26 -5.80 -6.82 23.97
CA ARG A 26 -6.66 -7.73 23.19
C ARG A 26 -6.69 -7.29 21.73
N CYS A 27 -6.06 -8.07 20.85
CA CYS A 27 -6.12 -7.86 19.41
C CYS A 27 -7.57 -7.93 18.90
N VAL A 28 -7.85 -7.24 17.80
CA VAL A 28 -9.15 -7.28 17.10
C VAL A 28 -9.59 -8.68 16.66
N CYS A 29 -8.65 -9.61 16.44
CA CYS A 29 -8.99 -11.02 16.17
C CYS A 29 -9.48 -11.79 17.42
N GLY A 30 -9.50 -11.15 18.59
CA GLY A 30 -9.89 -11.74 19.88
C GLY A 30 -8.71 -12.21 20.73
N HIS A 31 -7.54 -12.44 20.12
CA HIS A 31 -6.35 -12.93 20.82
C HIS A 31 -5.83 -11.93 21.86
N LEU A 32 -5.55 -12.41 23.07
CA LEU A 32 -4.96 -11.60 24.14
C LEU A 32 -3.44 -11.74 24.09
N MET A 33 -2.75 -10.66 23.74
CA MET A 33 -1.29 -10.59 23.65
C MET A 33 -0.72 -9.78 24.80
N GLU A 34 0.52 -10.06 25.17
CA GLU A 34 1.26 -9.30 26.17
C GLU A 34 2.32 -8.43 25.49
N VAL A 35 2.52 -7.21 25.99
CA VAL A 35 3.53 -6.30 25.44
C VAL A 35 4.91 -6.74 25.89
N GLU A 36 5.63 -7.38 24.99
CA GLU A 36 6.98 -7.89 25.24
C GLU A 36 8.03 -6.78 25.34
N ARG A 37 9.09 -7.07 26.10
CA ARG A 37 10.30 -6.23 26.12
C ARG A 37 11.12 -6.55 24.88
N VAL A 38 11.28 -5.55 24.01
CA VAL A 38 12.09 -5.67 22.79
C VAL A 38 13.47 -5.08 23.06
N THR A 39 14.53 -5.90 23.02
CA THR A 39 15.92 -5.48 23.17
C THR A 39 16.55 -5.20 21.80
N PRO A 40 17.06 -3.98 21.56
CA PRO A 40 17.58 -3.62 20.25
C PRO A 40 18.92 -4.30 19.94
N ARG A 41 19.13 -4.72 18.68
CA ARG A 41 20.45 -5.14 18.16
C ARG A 41 20.93 -4.26 17.00
N ALA A 42 22.23 -4.32 16.71
CA ALA A 42 22.84 -3.62 15.57
C ALA A 42 22.47 -4.29 14.23
N PRO A 43 22.23 -3.51 13.16
CA PRO A 43 21.93 -4.06 11.85
C PRO A 43 23.20 -4.54 11.13
N GLU A 44 23.13 -5.67 10.44
CA GLU A 44 24.22 -6.21 9.59
C GLU A 44 24.04 -5.85 8.10
N VAL A 45 22.79 -5.69 7.66
CA VAL A 45 22.40 -5.42 6.27
C VAL A 45 21.53 -4.18 6.23
N ALA A 46 21.64 -3.37 5.17
CA ALA A 46 20.82 -2.18 4.98
C ALA A 46 19.74 -2.43 3.91
N HIS A 47 18.48 -2.34 4.30
CA HIS A 47 17.30 -2.29 3.44
C HIS A 47 16.75 -0.86 3.38
N CYS A 48 16.09 -0.52 2.28
CA CYS A 48 15.43 0.76 2.12
C CYS A 48 14.22 0.87 3.06
N HIS A 49 14.18 1.89 3.91
CA HIS A 49 13.07 2.11 4.84
C HIS A 49 11.72 2.42 4.15
N THR A 50 11.74 2.75 2.85
CA THR A 50 10.55 3.15 2.09
C THR A 50 9.96 2.00 1.26
N CYS A 51 10.80 1.17 0.63
CA CYS A 51 10.35 0.08 -0.25
C CYS A 51 10.84 -1.32 0.18
N GLY A 52 11.71 -1.44 1.18
CA GLY A 52 12.24 -2.72 1.65
C GLY A 52 13.37 -3.33 0.82
N ALA A 53 13.63 -2.79 -0.37
CA ALA A 53 14.69 -3.30 -1.25
C ALA A 53 16.09 -3.21 -0.60
N PRO A 54 16.99 -4.17 -0.86
CA PRO A 54 18.38 -4.10 -0.40
C PRO A 54 19.05 -2.80 -0.85
N ARG A 55 19.88 -2.21 0.00
CA ARG A 55 20.68 -1.03 -0.35
C ARG A 55 22.07 -1.45 -0.75
N VAL A 56 22.54 -0.84 -1.83
CA VAL A 56 23.94 -0.90 -2.22
C VAL A 56 24.76 0.00 -1.27
N PRO A 57 25.84 -0.52 -0.67
CA PRO A 57 26.74 0.28 0.17
C PRO A 57 27.27 1.53 -0.56
N GLY A 58 27.42 2.64 0.17
CA GLY A 58 27.94 3.89 -0.37
C GLY A 58 26.98 4.71 -1.25
N LYS A 59 25.78 4.20 -1.58
CA LYS A 59 24.77 4.97 -2.34
C LYS A 59 23.79 5.69 -1.40
N ALA A 60 23.72 7.02 -1.53
CA ALA A 60 22.85 7.88 -0.71
C ALA A 60 21.36 7.68 -1.01
N ALA A 61 20.99 7.49 -2.28
CA ALA A 61 19.61 7.19 -2.71
C ALA A 61 19.40 5.68 -2.90
N CYS A 62 18.18 5.20 -2.63
CA CYS A 62 17.76 3.86 -3.01
C CYS A 62 17.70 3.76 -4.54
N GLN A 63 18.33 2.74 -5.13
CA GLN A 63 18.33 2.54 -6.59
C GLN A 63 16.98 2.05 -7.14
N TYR A 64 16.12 1.51 -6.27
CA TYR A 64 14.81 0.97 -6.67
C TYR A 64 13.72 2.05 -6.63
N CYS A 65 13.61 2.78 -5.53
CA CYS A 65 12.53 3.78 -5.35
C CYS A 65 13.02 5.23 -5.27
N GLY A 66 14.32 5.49 -5.39
CA GLY A 66 14.89 6.84 -5.29
C GLY A 66 14.90 7.45 -3.88
N ALA A 67 14.36 6.76 -2.87
CA ALA A 67 14.27 7.31 -1.51
C ALA A 67 15.66 7.62 -0.91
N ILE A 68 15.79 8.82 -0.34
CA ILE A 68 17.00 9.28 0.36
C ILE A 68 16.68 9.33 1.86
N PRO A 69 17.46 8.65 2.72
CA PRO A 69 17.23 8.68 4.16
C PRO A 69 17.76 9.99 4.73
N THR A 70 16.90 10.97 4.97
CA THR A 70 17.27 12.23 5.65
C THR A 70 16.68 12.25 7.06
N ASN A 71 17.52 12.57 8.06
CA ASN A 71 17.11 12.90 9.44
C ASN A 71 16.19 11.85 10.11
N LEU A 72 16.54 10.57 9.99
CA LEU A 72 15.76 9.47 10.55
C LEU A 72 16.06 9.29 12.04
N LYS A 73 15.10 9.63 12.91
CA LYS A 73 15.15 9.26 14.34
C LYS A 73 14.98 7.75 14.48
N MET A 74 15.95 7.08 15.10
CA MET A 74 16.03 5.61 15.20
C MET A 74 15.45 5.07 16.52
N ASN A 75 14.20 5.40 16.81
CA ASN A 75 13.53 4.97 18.05
C ASN A 75 12.55 3.83 17.83
N LEU A 76 12.35 3.35 16.61
CA LEU A 76 11.52 2.20 16.33
C LEU A 76 12.36 0.92 16.42
N VAL A 77 11.89 -0.06 17.21
CA VAL A 77 12.48 -1.40 17.25
C VAL A 77 11.61 -2.35 16.44
N CYS A 78 12.23 -3.03 15.47
CA CYS A 78 11.54 -4.02 14.65
C CYS A 78 11.11 -5.22 15.50
N PRO A 79 9.84 -5.63 15.52
CA PRO A 79 9.39 -6.76 16.34
C PRO A 79 9.86 -8.12 15.81
N PHE A 80 10.38 -8.19 14.58
CA PHE A 80 10.77 -9.45 13.95
C PHE A 80 12.25 -9.76 14.09
N CYS A 81 13.10 -8.75 13.93
CA CYS A 81 14.55 -8.92 13.96
C CYS A 81 15.21 -8.11 15.08
N LEU A 82 14.43 -7.38 15.87
CA LEU A 82 14.88 -6.59 17.01
C LEU A 82 15.88 -5.48 16.67
N CYS A 83 16.12 -5.16 15.40
CA CYS A 83 17.01 -4.05 15.03
C CYS A 83 16.31 -2.70 15.21
N ARG A 84 17.09 -1.67 15.57
CA ARG A 84 16.60 -0.29 15.51
C ARG A 84 16.43 0.15 14.05
N THR A 85 15.38 0.90 13.80
CA THR A 85 15.10 1.51 12.51
C THR A 85 14.39 2.86 12.71
N ALA A 86 14.18 3.58 11.62
CA ALA A 86 13.56 4.89 11.68
C ALA A 86 12.10 4.83 12.13
N ASP A 87 11.65 5.85 12.85
CA ASP A 87 10.29 5.92 13.40
C ASP A 87 9.19 5.83 12.33
N GLU A 88 9.48 6.37 11.14
CA GLU A 88 8.61 6.41 9.95
C GLU A 88 8.96 5.35 8.90
N SER A 89 9.82 4.38 9.24
CA SER A 89 10.15 3.25 8.35
C SER A 89 8.89 2.45 8.04
N LYS A 90 8.58 2.28 6.75
CA LYS A 90 7.60 1.30 6.26
C LYS A 90 8.18 -0.11 6.24
N TYR A 91 9.49 -0.23 6.16
CA TYR A 91 10.23 -1.49 6.12
C TYR A 91 11.42 -1.41 7.07
N CYS A 92 11.69 -2.52 7.77
CA CYS A 92 12.84 -2.62 8.63
C CYS A 92 14.12 -2.53 7.81
N GLN A 93 14.98 -1.58 8.17
CA GLN A 93 16.27 -1.39 7.50
C GLN A 93 17.24 -2.56 7.69
N SER A 94 16.97 -3.53 8.58
CA SER A 94 17.85 -4.68 8.77
C SER A 94 17.35 -5.97 8.14
N CYS A 95 16.07 -6.29 8.26
CA CYS A 95 15.51 -7.57 7.78
C CYS A 95 14.53 -7.41 6.60
N GLY A 96 14.28 -6.18 6.15
CA GLY A 96 13.37 -5.90 5.04
C GLY A 96 11.88 -6.11 5.32
N LYS A 97 11.49 -6.63 6.50
CA LYS A 97 10.07 -6.85 6.83
C LYS A 97 9.30 -5.54 6.99
N THR A 98 8.04 -5.54 6.54
CA THR A 98 7.12 -4.40 6.64
C THR A 98 6.83 -4.03 8.10
N LEU A 99 6.75 -2.74 8.40
CA LEU A 99 6.47 -2.14 9.71
C LEU A 99 5.24 -1.22 9.62
N GLN A 100 4.06 -1.82 9.46
CA GLN A 100 2.78 -1.10 9.33
C GLN A 100 1.93 -1.28 10.59
N ALA A 101 2.40 -0.72 11.69
CA ALA A 101 1.65 -0.73 12.94
C ALA A 101 0.37 0.10 12.83
N MET A 102 -0.77 -0.54 13.11
CA MET A 102 -2.05 0.13 13.24
C MET A 102 -2.14 0.87 14.58
N PRO A 103 -2.81 2.03 14.64
CA PRO A 103 -3.06 2.71 15.91
C PRO A 103 -4.04 1.91 16.76
N LEU A 104 -3.95 2.10 18.08
CA LEU A 104 -4.82 1.47 19.06
C LEU A 104 -6.30 1.88 18.95
N ASP A 105 -6.59 2.99 18.26
CA ASP A 105 -7.98 3.40 18.00
C ASP A 105 -8.73 2.39 17.13
N ALA A 106 -8.02 1.67 16.25
CA ALA A 106 -8.58 0.53 15.50
C ALA A 106 -8.90 -0.66 16.42
N LEU A 107 -8.18 -0.82 17.52
CA LEU A 107 -8.41 -1.88 18.52
C LEU A 107 -9.57 -1.57 19.45
N THR A 108 -9.80 -0.29 19.75
CA THR A 108 -10.84 0.16 20.70
C THR A 108 -12.18 0.48 20.02
N GLY A 109 -12.32 0.22 18.72
CA GLY A 109 -13.53 0.55 17.96
C GLY A 109 -13.81 2.05 17.91
N LYS A 110 -12.77 2.88 17.96
CA LYS A 110 -12.88 4.35 17.92
C LYS A 110 -12.82 4.91 16.50
N LEU A 111 -12.50 4.09 15.51
CA LEU A 111 -12.56 4.51 14.11
C LEU A 111 -13.99 4.93 13.76
N GLN A 112 -14.12 6.09 13.14
CA GLN A 112 -15.39 6.63 12.69
C GLN A 112 -15.56 6.34 11.20
N CYS A 113 -16.79 6.01 10.83
CA CYS A 113 -17.19 5.92 9.43
C CYS A 113 -17.00 7.29 8.77
N PRO A 114 -16.18 7.40 7.72
CA PRO A 114 -15.89 8.67 7.09
C PRO A 114 -17.03 9.14 6.16
N ARG A 115 -17.98 8.26 5.82
CA ARG A 115 -19.23 8.59 5.10
C ARG A 115 -20.33 9.09 6.06
N CYS A 116 -20.58 8.37 7.15
CA CYS A 116 -21.63 8.74 8.12
C CYS A 116 -21.18 9.77 9.16
N GLY A 117 -19.88 9.95 9.37
CA GLY A 117 -19.27 10.89 10.31
C GLY A 117 -19.33 10.47 11.78
N ARG A 118 -20.51 10.12 12.30
CA ARG A 118 -20.72 9.84 13.74
C ARG A 118 -20.72 8.34 14.09
N THR A 119 -20.95 7.47 13.12
CA THR A 119 -21.03 6.02 13.34
C THR A 119 -19.64 5.44 13.60
N ARG A 120 -19.49 4.66 14.68
CA ARG A 120 -18.27 3.89 14.94
C ARG A 120 -18.22 2.64 14.06
N LEU A 121 -17.04 2.34 13.53
CA LEU A 121 -16.83 1.11 12.79
C LEU A 121 -16.77 -0.09 13.75
N LYS A 122 -17.35 -1.20 13.33
CA LYS A 122 -17.34 -2.46 14.06
C LYS A 122 -16.37 -3.40 13.39
N ASN A 123 -15.53 -4.02 14.21
CA ASN A 123 -14.61 -5.01 13.73
C ASN A 123 -15.33 -6.30 13.30
N ARG A 124 -15.01 -6.83 12.12
CA ARG A 124 -15.66 -8.00 11.51
C ARG A 124 -14.60 -8.91 10.90
N LYS A 125 -14.75 -10.22 11.10
CA LYS A 125 -13.90 -11.24 10.48
C LYS A 125 -14.47 -11.62 9.11
N VAL A 126 -13.64 -11.59 8.07
CA VAL A 126 -13.98 -11.99 6.71
C VAL A 126 -12.91 -12.99 6.26
N GLY A 127 -13.25 -14.28 6.23
CA GLY A 127 -12.27 -15.36 6.10
C GLY A 127 -11.26 -15.34 7.25
N GLU A 128 -9.97 -15.33 6.93
CA GLU A 128 -8.89 -15.14 7.91
C GLU A 128 -8.60 -13.66 8.21
N TYR A 129 -9.16 -12.75 7.43
CA TYR A 129 -8.94 -11.32 7.54
C TYR A 129 -9.90 -10.70 8.55
N THR A 130 -9.56 -9.49 8.93
CA THR A 130 -10.40 -8.69 9.80
C THR A 130 -10.53 -7.29 9.20
N ILE A 131 -11.71 -6.73 9.21
CA ILE A 131 -12.01 -5.43 8.61
C ILE A 131 -12.86 -4.63 9.58
N ASP A 132 -12.97 -3.32 9.37
CA ASP A 132 -13.84 -2.47 10.18
C ASP A 132 -15.03 -2.00 9.34
N GLU A 133 -16.22 -2.52 9.65
CA GLU A 133 -17.46 -2.33 8.89
C GLU A 133 -18.37 -1.28 9.56
N CYS A 134 -18.96 -0.40 8.76
CA CYS A 134 -19.99 0.52 9.23
C CYS A 134 -21.36 -0.16 9.22
N ALA A 135 -21.98 -0.32 10.39
CA ALA A 135 -23.31 -0.92 10.52
C ALA A 135 -24.47 -0.10 9.88
N VAL A 136 -24.21 1.13 9.42
CA VAL A 136 -25.24 2.00 8.82
C VAL A 136 -25.14 1.98 7.30
N CYS A 137 -24.00 2.38 6.73
CA CYS A 137 -23.84 2.42 5.27
C CYS A 137 -23.36 1.10 4.67
N GLY A 138 -22.79 0.19 5.46
CA GLY A 138 -22.17 -1.05 4.98
C GLY A 138 -20.76 -0.86 4.40
N GLY A 139 -20.20 0.36 4.45
CA GLY A 139 -18.83 0.62 4.00
C GLY A 139 -17.79 0.00 4.94
N MET A 140 -16.64 -0.35 4.37
CA MET A 140 -15.58 -1.12 5.01
C MET A 140 -14.25 -0.38 4.97
N TRP A 141 -13.58 -0.35 6.11
CA TRP A 141 -12.18 0.06 6.21
C TRP A 141 -11.29 -1.19 6.25
N VAL A 142 -10.35 -1.27 5.32
CA VAL A 142 -9.41 -2.38 5.17
C VAL A 142 -7.99 -1.85 5.26
N GLY A 143 -7.20 -2.34 6.21
CA GLY A 143 -5.79 -1.95 6.33
C GLY A 143 -4.99 -2.27 5.06
N ALA A 144 -3.99 -1.44 4.72
CA ALA A 144 -3.29 -1.53 3.43
C ALA A 144 -2.69 -2.93 3.15
N GLU A 145 -1.96 -3.50 4.12
CA GLU A 145 -1.41 -4.85 4.03
C GLU A 145 -2.49 -5.94 3.91
N VAL A 146 -3.60 -5.78 4.64
CA VAL A 146 -4.73 -6.73 4.61
C VAL A 146 -5.38 -6.72 3.24
N PHE A 147 -5.63 -5.52 2.68
CA PHE A 147 -6.18 -5.39 1.34
C PHE A 147 -5.26 -6.00 0.28
N GLN A 148 -3.95 -5.76 0.38
CA GLN A 148 -2.97 -6.37 -0.52
C GLN A 148 -3.00 -7.90 -0.45
N ARG A 149 -3.07 -8.48 0.76
CA ARG A 149 -3.20 -9.92 0.95
C ARG A 149 -4.49 -10.48 0.34
N ILE A 150 -5.63 -9.82 0.57
CA ILE A 150 -6.92 -10.22 -0.01
C ILE A 150 -6.83 -10.28 -1.54
N VAL A 151 -6.31 -9.22 -2.17
CA VAL A 151 -6.17 -9.17 -3.64
C VAL A 151 -5.22 -10.26 -4.15
N ASN A 152 -4.07 -10.45 -3.51
CA ASN A 152 -3.09 -11.47 -3.91
C ASN A 152 -3.61 -12.89 -3.74
N GLN A 153 -4.33 -13.18 -2.66
CA GLN A 153 -4.94 -14.48 -2.45
C GLN A 153 -5.99 -14.77 -3.54
N GLN A 154 -6.87 -13.81 -3.83
CA GLN A 154 -7.88 -13.97 -4.89
C GLN A 154 -7.25 -14.15 -6.28
N ALA A 155 -6.11 -13.50 -6.55
CA ALA A 155 -5.36 -13.71 -7.79
C ALA A 155 -4.76 -15.13 -7.89
N ARG A 156 -4.14 -15.63 -6.82
CA ARG A 156 -3.55 -16.98 -6.76
C ARG A 156 -4.58 -18.09 -6.86
N GLU A 157 -5.68 -17.97 -6.10
CA GLU A 157 -6.79 -18.94 -6.15
C GLU A 157 -7.38 -19.06 -7.56
N ARG A 158 -7.30 -18.00 -8.38
CA ARG A 158 -7.68 -18.04 -9.79
C ARG A 158 -6.66 -18.80 -10.64
N GLU A 159 -5.37 -18.48 -10.53
CA GLU A 159 -4.30 -19.15 -11.27
C GLU A 159 -4.36 -20.68 -11.08
N GLU A 160 -4.67 -21.12 -9.85
CA GLU A 160 -4.87 -22.53 -9.52
C GLU A 160 -6.16 -23.12 -10.14
N LYS A 161 -7.25 -22.33 -10.23
CA LYS A 161 -8.56 -22.76 -10.77
C LYS A 161 -8.66 -22.67 -12.30
N GLU A 162 -7.75 -21.94 -12.97
CA GLU A 162 -7.71 -21.79 -14.43
C GLU A 162 -7.48 -23.13 -15.16
N TYR A 163 -7.07 -24.17 -14.42
CA TYR A 163 -6.99 -25.55 -14.91
C TYR A 163 -8.35 -26.27 -15.00
N SER A 164 -9.48 -25.66 -14.58
CA SER A 164 -10.71 -26.43 -14.35
C SER A 164 -12.08 -25.90 -14.80
N HIS A 165 -12.32 -24.66 -15.27
CA HIS A 165 -13.52 -24.29 -16.08
C HIS A 165 -13.61 -22.79 -16.42
N GLN A 166 -14.38 -22.48 -17.47
CA GLN A 166 -14.67 -21.13 -17.98
C GLN A 166 -15.43 -20.26 -16.94
N VAL A 167 -14.86 -19.12 -16.59
CA VAL A 167 -15.48 -18.12 -15.70
C VAL A 167 -16.25 -17.09 -16.51
N LYS A 168 -17.47 -16.75 -16.07
CA LYS A 168 -18.35 -15.74 -16.66
C LYS A 168 -17.62 -14.39 -16.84
N THR A 169 -17.88 -13.74 -17.96
CA THR A 169 -17.35 -12.42 -18.32
C THR A 169 -17.82 -11.35 -17.33
N PHE A 170 -16.86 -10.61 -16.77
CA PHE A 170 -17.14 -9.35 -16.06
C PHE A 170 -17.49 -8.28 -17.10
N SER A 171 -18.77 -7.88 -17.14
CA SER A 171 -19.16 -6.64 -17.80
C SER A 171 -18.95 -5.48 -16.83
N PRO A 172 -18.20 -4.44 -17.19
CA PRO A 172 -18.12 -3.22 -16.39
C PRO A 172 -19.50 -2.53 -16.46
N LEU A 173 -20.42 -2.89 -15.56
CA LEU A 173 -21.69 -2.19 -15.38
C LEU A 173 -21.68 -1.50 -14.04
N GLY A 174 -21.68 -0.18 -14.11
CA GLY A 174 -21.74 0.74 -13.00
C GLY A 174 -21.72 2.16 -13.56
N GLU A 175 -22.86 2.55 -14.14
CA GLU A 175 -23.16 3.94 -14.47
C GLU A 175 -22.90 4.78 -13.21
N GLN A 176 -22.03 5.78 -13.34
CA GLN A 176 -21.68 6.65 -12.21
C GLN A 176 -22.95 7.41 -11.81
N PRO A 177 -23.46 7.28 -10.58
CA PRO A 177 -24.47 8.22 -10.11
C PRO A 177 -23.85 9.61 -10.23
N GLY A 178 -24.50 10.52 -10.97
CA GLY A 178 -24.12 11.93 -11.11
C GLY A 178 -24.25 12.73 -9.81
N GLY A 179 -23.85 12.15 -8.69
CA GLY A 179 -23.81 12.75 -7.37
C GLY A 179 -22.52 13.54 -7.16
N LYS A 180 -22.59 14.54 -6.28
CA LYS A 180 -21.45 15.35 -5.88
C LYS A 180 -20.31 14.46 -5.38
N ILE A 181 -19.12 14.59 -5.97
CA ILE A 181 -17.91 13.87 -5.55
C ILE A 181 -17.56 14.34 -4.13
N ALA A 182 -17.78 13.47 -3.14
CA ALA A 182 -17.43 13.73 -1.76
C ALA A 182 -16.14 13.01 -1.39
N TYR A 183 -15.04 13.76 -1.30
CA TYR A 183 -13.78 13.25 -0.75
C TYR A 183 -13.91 12.96 0.73
N ILE A 184 -13.40 11.81 1.16
CA ILE A 184 -13.48 11.36 2.56
C ILE A 184 -12.14 11.46 3.27
N LYS A 185 -12.19 11.54 4.61
CA LYS A 185 -11.01 11.57 5.47
C LYS A 185 -10.68 10.15 5.94
N CYS A 186 -9.39 9.84 6.00
CA CYS A 186 -8.89 8.59 6.56
C CYS A 186 -9.36 8.42 8.01
N PRO A 187 -10.01 7.30 8.39
CA PRO A 187 -10.42 7.03 9.77
C PRO A 187 -9.25 7.07 10.76
N THR A 188 -8.04 6.74 10.30
CA THR A 188 -6.82 6.68 11.09
C THR A 188 -6.13 8.04 11.24
N CYS A 189 -5.73 8.70 10.15
CA CYS A 189 -4.94 9.93 10.21
C CYS A 189 -5.69 11.22 9.87
N ARG A 190 -6.98 11.12 9.54
CA ARG A 190 -7.87 12.24 9.21
C ARG A 190 -7.47 13.09 7.99
N ARG A 191 -6.45 12.70 7.22
CA ARG A 191 -6.10 13.30 5.93
C ARG A 191 -7.09 12.87 4.85
N HIS A 192 -7.27 13.69 3.81
CA HIS A 192 -8.08 13.32 2.64
C HIS A 192 -7.51 12.08 1.96
N MET A 193 -8.41 11.22 1.49
CA MET A 193 -8.09 9.99 0.78
C MET A 193 -8.14 10.21 -0.73
N ASN A 194 -7.30 9.48 -1.45
CA ASN A 194 -7.23 9.54 -2.90
C ASN A 194 -8.30 8.64 -3.50
N ARG A 195 -9.24 9.21 -4.24
CA ARG A 195 -10.25 8.47 -4.98
C ARG A 195 -9.65 7.96 -6.30
N LEU A 196 -9.62 6.64 -6.50
CA LEU A 196 -8.98 6.03 -7.67
C LEU A 196 -9.77 4.83 -8.20
N ASN A 197 -9.67 4.56 -9.50
CA ASN A 197 -10.22 3.36 -10.12
C ASN A 197 -9.30 2.17 -9.80
N PHE A 198 -9.82 1.15 -9.14
CA PHE A 198 -9.06 -0.05 -8.80
C PHE A 198 -8.49 -0.71 -10.06
N ALA A 199 -7.22 -1.09 -10.02
CA ALA A 199 -6.46 -1.59 -11.17
C ALA A 199 -6.55 -0.68 -12.42
N ARG A 200 -6.81 0.63 -12.25
CA ARG A 200 -6.97 1.67 -13.28
C ARG A 200 -8.10 1.47 -14.30
N ALA A 201 -8.66 0.27 -14.43
CA ALA A 201 -9.64 -0.08 -15.46
C ALA A 201 -10.81 -0.93 -14.94
N SER A 202 -10.90 -1.24 -13.64
CA SER A 202 -11.97 -2.11 -13.14
C SER A 202 -13.36 -1.47 -13.13
N GLY A 203 -13.42 -0.13 -13.10
CA GLY A 203 -14.66 0.62 -12.89
C GLY A 203 -15.09 0.66 -11.43
N VAL A 204 -14.37 -0.01 -10.53
CA VAL A 204 -14.60 0.05 -9.09
C VAL A 204 -13.79 1.21 -8.53
N ILE A 205 -14.47 2.20 -7.97
CA ILE A 205 -13.81 3.34 -7.35
C ILE A 205 -13.48 3.00 -5.90
N ILE A 206 -12.27 3.27 -5.46
CA ILE A 206 -11.88 3.10 -4.06
C ILE A 206 -11.30 4.41 -3.53
N ASP A 207 -11.43 4.62 -2.23
CA ASP A 207 -10.77 5.73 -1.55
C ASP A 207 -9.53 5.17 -0.83
N GLU A 208 -8.33 5.66 -1.15
CA GLU A 208 -7.06 5.15 -0.63
C GLU A 208 -6.36 6.16 0.30
N CYS A 209 -5.95 5.67 1.47
CA CYS A 209 -4.91 6.30 2.28
C CYS A 209 -3.66 5.43 2.23
N ARG A 210 -2.69 5.80 1.37
CA ARG A 210 -1.42 5.08 1.15
C ARG A 210 -0.74 4.52 2.43
N PRO A 211 -0.65 5.25 3.56
CA PRO A 211 -0.01 4.72 4.76
C PRO A 211 -0.88 3.78 5.61
N HIS A 212 -2.21 3.81 5.49
CA HIS A 212 -3.08 3.15 6.49
C HIS A 212 -4.03 2.12 5.90
N GLY A 213 -4.62 2.37 4.73
CA GLY A 213 -5.65 1.48 4.21
C GLY A 213 -6.57 2.09 3.17
N ILE A 214 -7.56 1.29 2.81
CA ILE A 214 -8.53 1.53 1.76
C ILE A 214 -9.91 1.59 2.42
N TRP A 215 -10.71 2.56 1.99
CA TRP A 215 -12.14 2.58 2.25
C TRP A 215 -12.86 2.05 1.01
N LEU A 216 -13.76 1.11 1.26
CA LEU A 216 -14.64 0.50 0.26
C LEU A 216 -16.08 0.86 0.65
N ASP A 217 -16.82 1.49 -0.25
CA ASP A 217 -18.26 1.64 -0.11
C ASP A 217 -18.96 0.28 -0.30
N ARG A 218 -20.27 0.26 -0.11
CA ARG A 218 -21.08 -0.95 -0.20
C ARG A 218 -20.86 -1.63 -1.56
N ASP A 219 -20.73 -2.96 -1.55
CA ASP A 219 -20.55 -3.84 -2.72
C ASP A 219 -19.21 -3.67 -3.48
N GLU A 220 -18.35 -2.70 -3.14
CA GLU A 220 -17.08 -2.50 -3.86
C GLU A 220 -16.09 -3.66 -3.66
N LEU A 221 -16.06 -4.26 -2.47
CA LEU A 221 -15.22 -5.44 -2.21
C LEU A 221 -15.61 -6.63 -3.09
N GLU A 222 -16.92 -6.87 -3.25
CA GLU A 222 -17.45 -7.95 -4.10
C GLU A 222 -17.14 -7.70 -5.57
N LYS A 223 -17.26 -6.45 -6.03
CA LYS A 223 -16.89 -6.05 -7.39
C LYS A 223 -15.40 -6.23 -7.65
N ILE A 224 -14.55 -5.89 -6.67
CA ILE A 224 -13.10 -6.13 -6.75
C ILE A 224 -12.83 -7.64 -6.85
N ALA A 225 -13.45 -8.46 -6.00
CA ALA A 225 -13.28 -9.91 -6.04
C ALA A 225 -13.71 -10.49 -7.40
N ALA A 226 -14.86 -10.06 -7.94
CA ALA A 226 -15.33 -10.47 -9.27
C ALA A 226 -14.37 -10.02 -10.39
N TYR A 227 -13.87 -8.79 -10.32
CA TYR A 227 -12.90 -8.28 -11.29
C TYR A 227 -11.60 -9.10 -11.28
N VAL A 228 -11.07 -9.42 -10.09
CA VAL A 228 -9.88 -10.27 -9.93
C VAL A 228 -10.15 -11.68 -10.46
N ALA A 229 -11.27 -12.30 -10.07
CA ALA A 229 -11.65 -13.65 -10.48
C ALA A 229 -11.77 -13.80 -12.01
N THR A 230 -12.17 -12.75 -12.72
CA THR A 230 -12.25 -12.73 -14.19
C THR A 230 -10.93 -12.34 -14.87
N GLY A 231 -9.81 -12.39 -14.16
CA GLY A 231 -8.48 -12.08 -14.70
C GLY A 231 -8.30 -10.60 -15.04
N GLY A 232 -9.08 -9.73 -14.40
CA GLY A 232 -9.03 -8.28 -14.61
C GLY A 232 -7.64 -7.70 -14.36
N LEU A 233 -6.93 -8.16 -13.32
CA LEU A 233 -5.58 -7.68 -13.00
C LEU A 233 -4.58 -7.89 -14.14
N ARG A 234 -4.60 -9.08 -14.78
CA ARG A 234 -3.74 -9.40 -15.92
C ARG A 234 -4.06 -8.49 -17.10
N ARG A 235 -5.35 -8.33 -17.42
CA ARG A 235 -5.83 -7.43 -18.50
C ARG A 235 -5.42 -5.98 -18.25
N SER A 236 -5.56 -5.48 -17.03
CA SER A 236 -5.12 -4.13 -16.67
C SER A 236 -3.62 -3.93 -16.84
N LYS A 237 -2.81 -4.90 -16.42
CA LYS A 237 -1.35 -4.84 -16.55
C LYS A 237 -0.93 -4.83 -18.03
N GLU A 238 -1.58 -5.62 -18.88
CA GLU A 238 -1.34 -5.62 -20.33
C GLU A 238 -1.70 -4.28 -20.98
N ILE A 239 -2.83 -3.68 -20.60
CA ILE A 239 -3.25 -2.36 -21.09
C ILE A 239 -2.23 -1.30 -20.67
N GLU A 240 -1.84 -1.29 -19.40
CA GLU A 240 -0.87 -0.33 -18.85
C GLU A 240 0.49 -0.44 -19.54
N LEU A 241 0.99 -1.67 -19.78
CA LEU A 241 2.25 -1.87 -20.49
C LEU A 241 2.18 -1.31 -21.91
N ARG A 242 1.08 -1.57 -22.64
CA ARG A 242 0.86 -1.01 -23.98
C ARG A 242 0.79 0.51 -23.97
N GLU A 243 0.14 1.12 -22.98
CA GLU A 243 0.09 2.57 -22.82
C GLU A 243 1.48 3.17 -22.57
N LEU A 244 2.29 2.55 -21.70
CA LEU A 244 3.66 2.96 -21.42
C LEU A 244 4.54 2.86 -22.67
N GLU A 245 4.45 1.77 -23.42
CA GLU A 245 5.16 1.60 -24.69
C GLU A 245 4.77 2.67 -25.72
N GLN A 246 3.48 2.96 -25.83
CA GLN A 246 2.99 4.04 -26.70
C GLN A 246 3.50 5.40 -26.27
N GLN A 247 3.52 5.68 -24.96
CA GLN A 247 4.05 6.92 -24.42
C GLN A 247 5.55 7.08 -24.71
N GLN A 248 6.34 6.01 -24.53
CA GLN A 248 7.76 6.02 -24.87
C GLN A 248 8.01 6.29 -26.35
N LYS A 249 7.24 5.64 -27.25
CA LYS A 249 7.32 5.88 -28.70
C LYS A 249 7.00 7.33 -29.06
N ARG A 250 5.98 7.93 -28.44
CA ARG A 250 5.65 9.36 -28.63
C ARG A 250 6.79 10.26 -28.18
N LEU A 251 7.33 10.06 -26.98
CA LEU A 251 8.45 10.86 -26.47
C LEU A 251 9.71 10.77 -27.35
N ALA A 252 10.02 9.57 -27.86
CA ALA A 252 11.15 9.36 -28.78
C ALA A 252 10.95 10.10 -30.12
N THR A 253 9.71 10.20 -30.60
CA THR A 253 9.38 10.89 -31.86
C THR A 253 9.39 12.41 -31.69
N THR A 254 8.94 12.93 -30.54
CA THR A 254 8.91 14.38 -30.26
C THR A 254 10.28 14.94 -29.85
N GLY A 255 11.18 14.13 -29.28
CA GLY A 255 12.55 14.54 -28.92
C GLY A 255 13.51 14.74 -30.09
N ALA A 256 13.10 14.46 -31.33
CA ALA A 256 13.95 14.52 -32.53
C ALA A 256 13.94 15.89 -33.26
N ALA A 257 13.20 16.88 -32.75
CA ALA A 257 13.13 18.22 -33.36
C ALA A 257 13.63 19.30 -32.39
N LEU A 258 14.94 19.34 -32.14
CA LEU A 258 15.62 20.58 -31.75
C LEU A 258 16.26 21.17 -33.00
N PRO A 259 15.89 22.40 -33.43
CA PRO A 259 16.61 23.04 -34.52
C PRO A 259 18.04 23.31 -34.05
N ILE A 260 19.01 22.79 -34.80
CA ILE A 260 20.42 23.13 -34.67
C ILE A 260 20.55 24.60 -35.08
N SER A 261 20.65 25.50 -34.11
CA SER A 261 21.16 26.86 -34.32
C SER A 261 22.57 26.96 -33.73
N GLN A 262 23.52 27.30 -34.60
CA GLN A 262 24.95 27.46 -34.35
C GLN A 262 25.30 28.54 -33.31
N PRO A 263 26.55 28.59 -32.80
CA PRO A 263 26.87 29.14 -31.48
C PRO A 263 27.01 30.67 -31.51
N GLY A 264 26.23 31.35 -30.69
CA GLY A 264 26.40 32.75 -30.32
C GLY A 264 26.54 32.86 -28.81
N SER A 265 27.64 33.46 -28.37
CA SER A 265 28.01 33.68 -26.97
C SER A 265 26.90 34.31 -26.13
N SER A 266 26.66 33.79 -24.93
CA SER A 266 26.58 34.55 -23.67
C SER A 266 26.25 33.60 -22.53
N ALA A 267 27.12 33.57 -21.51
CA ALA A 267 26.91 32.84 -20.29
C ALA A 267 25.68 33.39 -19.54
N VAL A 268 24.70 32.53 -19.28
CA VAL A 268 23.62 32.81 -18.33
C VAL A 268 23.47 31.60 -17.43
N THR A 269 23.74 31.83 -16.16
CA THR A 269 23.63 30.90 -15.03
C THR A 269 22.21 30.35 -14.92
N PHE A 270 22.06 29.01 -14.87
CA PHE A 270 20.78 28.36 -14.63
C PHE A 270 20.72 27.85 -13.18
N ASP A 271 19.81 28.43 -12.40
CA ASP A 271 19.48 28.03 -11.04
C ASP A 271 18.61 26.76 -11.05
N GLY A 272 18.89 25.85 -10.12
CA GLY A 272 18.44 24.46 -10.13
C GLY A 272 16.97 24.28 -9.78
N GLY A 273 16.09 24.32 -10.78
CA GLY A 273 14.69 23.88 -10.66
C GLY A 273 14.55 22.35 -10.79
N ARG A 274 14.34 21.65 -9.66
CA ARG A 274 14.02 20.21 -9.63
C ARG A 274 12.61 19.94 -10.20
N LEU A 275 12.55 19.23 -11.32
CA LEU A 275 11.35 18.52 -11.76
C LEU A 275 11.13 17.28 -10.88
N LEU A 276 10.14 17.33 -10.00
CA LEU A 276 9.64 16.18 -9.25
C LEU A 276 8.45 15.60 -10.00
N ASN A 277 8.67 14.56 -10.81
CA ASN A 277 7.60 13.67 -11.28
C ASN A 277 8.11 12.24 -11.25
N GLY A 278 7.76 11.53 -10.19
CA GLY A 278 8.14 10.14 -9.95
C GLY A 278 7.38 9.59 -8.73
N ALA A 279 6.06 9.68 -8.77
CA ALA A 279 5.19 9.15 -7.72
C ALA A 279 4.52 7.88 -8.24
N GLY A 280 5.24 6.76 -8.20
CA GLY A 280 4.66 5.45 -8.49
C GLY A 280 3.45 5.19 -7.60
N THR A 281 2.41 4.62 -8.20
CA THR A 281 1.18 4.25 -7.49
C THR A 281 1.39 2.94 -6.71
N PHE A 282 0.64 2.73 -5.63
CA PHE A 282 0.71 1.52 -4.79
C PHE A 282 0.44 0.22 -5.58
N LEU A 283 -0.21 0.32 -6.74
CA LEU A 283 -0.49 -0.78 -7.67
C LEU A 283 0.73 -1.20 -8.51
N GLU A 284 1.73 -0.33 -8.74
CA GLU A 284 2.95 -0.69 -9.48
C GLU A 284 3.77 -1.75 -8.73
N VAL A 285 3.75 -1.73 -7.39
CA VAL A 285 4.44 -2.72 -6.54
C VAL A 285 3.76 -4.10 -6.59
N LEU A 286 2.46 -4.16 -6.90
CA LEU A 286 1.74 -5.43 -7.08
C LEU A 286 2.13 -6.14 -8.38
N ALA A 287 2.58 -5.40 -9.40
CA ALA A 287 2.96 -5.96 -10.69
C ALA A 287 4.32 -6.68 -10.68
N GLU A 288 5.25 -6.32 -9.79
CA GLU A 288 6.58 -6.94 -9.69
C GLU A 288 6.53 -8.34 -9.03
N ILE A 289 5.61 -8.56 -8.07
CA ILE A 289 5.54 -9.84 -7.33
C ILE A 289 4.93 -10.98 -8.19
N LEU A 290 4.09 -10.65 -9.17
CA LEU A 290 3.49 -11.65 -10.08
C LEU A 290 4.31 -11.86 -11.37
N GLY A 291 5.41 -11.13 -11.57
CA GLY A 291 6.28 -11.27 -12.75
C GLY A 291 7.60 -12.00 -12.51
N GLY A 292 7.88 -12.43 -11.28
CA GLY A 292 9.20 -12.94 -10.86
C GLY A 292 9.41 -14.45 -10.92
N ILE A 293 8.48 -15.23 -11.48
CA ILE A 293 8.68 -16.69 -11.67
C ILE A 293 8.73 -16.97 -13.17
N GLY A 294 9.91 -16.79 -13.75
CA GLY A 294 10.20 -17.13 -15.14
C GLY A 294 11.68 -17.04 -15.42
N THR A 295 12.26 -18.17 -15.81
CA THR A 295 13.64 -18.41 -16.27
C THR A 295 14.74 -18.55 -15.19
N HIS A 296 14.85 -19.76 -14.63
CA HIS A 296 16.15 -20.39 -14.44
C HIS A 296 16.09 -21.79 -15.07
N HIS A 297 16.74 -21.92 -16.23
CA HIS A 297 17.36 -23.17 -16.66
C HIS A 297 18.74 -23.26 -16.03
#